data_AF-A0AAU9W5S8-F1
#
_entry.id   AF-A0AAU9W5S8-F1
#
_cell.length_a   1.000
_cell.length_b   1.000
_cell.length_c   1.000
_cell.angle_alpha   90.00
_cell.angle_beta   90.00
_cell.angle_gamma   90.00
#
_symmetry.space_group_name_H-M   'P 1'
#
loop_
_entity.id
_entity.type
_entity.pdbx_description
1 polymer ?
#
loop_
_entity_poly.entity_id
_entity_poly.type
_entity_poly.pdbx_seq_one_letter_code
_entity_poly.pdbx_strand_id
1 'polypeptide(L)'
;MSEEVSQRQTLHLIILGLKRYHGLESFYRLRQIPPSLNSAMEHSTVHWPYVVIHYQLGIELYPSYEICRWEMSPTEAGFSVNRGEYLIEVNISSPAVILTASQDRFTGLVTLLLPSVRPETFSHTVRLYTSMDRSRNVAYFQKLFSVPGPRLEEFLEGSGIEQPIRKLRPKGLWTSPMGMSMVGHFQRLADNGDHVRFTRHKKLLQMYIDRNPRFVDLLPLILYEETLLDLHENRHEDAKKHANQALETSQRFHSPNHCYILSKLRYVESALARRKGDYERARECLDVSVELLWPCAAGEETAENRYFYAAFLAEKSARIGITAQEETLAEQYFQDVQNHLIADTRPITNRCQIRSKNRQLAFYVKSSRHVKHLDVQRVVPEPQMAKAQQLIREIETHHLVYYQSKPRMSFDIVKTDYFIRRGNYAQGIEPSAEAFQIAEEKAWHEYKDVARERLHLCIGRMT
;
A
#
# COMPACT_ATOMS: atom_id res chain seq x y z
N MET A 1 9.86 -66.21 -27.84
CA MET A 1 8.47 -65.95 -27.41
C MET A 1 8.50 -64.59 -26.71
N SER A 2 8.48 -63.48 -27.47
CA SER A 2 7.28 -62.78 -27.99
C SER A 2 6.56 -62.03 -26.86
N GLU A 3 6.36 -60.71 -26.80
CA GLU A 3 6.48 -59.49 -27.64
C GLU A 3 6.68 -58.32 -26.63
N GLU A 4 7.45 -57.23 -26.84
CA GLU A 4 7.14 -56.03 -27.67
C GLU A 4 5.71 -55.47 -27.40
N VAL A 5 5.43 -54.21 -27.04
CA VAL A 5 5.74 -52.93 -27.73
C VAL A 5 5.46 -51.71 -26.79
N SER A 6 6.44 -50.80 -26.71
CA SER A 6 6.39 -49.32 -26.82
C SER A 6 5.21 -48.48 -26.27
N GLN A 7 5.50 -47.48 -25.43
CA GLN A 7 5.72 -46.10 -25.89
C GLN A 7 6.26 -45.15 -24.80
N ARG A 8 7.19 -44.29 -25.24
CA ARG A 8 7.82 -43.16 -24.55
C ARG A 8 6.79 -42.12 -24.09
N GLN A 9 7.06 -41.40 -23.00
CA GLN A 9 7.43 -39.98 -23.08
C GLN A 9 7.98 -39.43 -21.76
N THR A 10 9.14 -38.81 -21.92
CA THR A 10 9.86 -37.95 -20.99
C THR A 10 9.04 -36.73 -20.60
N LEU A 11 9.15 -36.29 -19.34
CA LEU A 11 9.24 -34.85 -19.01
C LEU A 11 10.11 -34.71 -17.74
N HIS A 12 11.35 -34.26 -17.95
CA HIS A 12 12.16 -33.62 -16.91
C HIS A 12 11.58 -32.22 -16.63
N LEU A 13 11.49 -31.79 -15.36
CA LEU A 13 11.94 -30.45 -14.97
C LEU A 13 12.16 -30.27 -13.46
N ILE A 14 13.45 -30.15 -13.11
CA ILE A 14 14.14 -29.15 -12.26
C ILE A 14 13.65 -28.88 -10.81
N ILE A 15 14.53 -29.23 -9.87
CA ILE A 15 14.65 -28.68 -8.51
C ILE A 15 15.21 -27.24 -8.59
N LEU A 16 14.62 -26.27 -7.89
CA LEU A 16 15.34 -25.04 -7.51
C LEU A 16 15.00 -24.58 -6.07
N GLY A 17 15.90 -24.91 -5.14
CA GLY A 17 16.44 -24.01 -4.12
C GLY A 17 15.51 -23.39 -3.08
N LEU A 18 15.42 -24.02 -1.90
CA LEU A 18 15.05 -23.32 -0.66
C LEU A 18 16.21 -22.42 -0.21
N LYS A 19 16.03 -21.11 -0.35
CA LYS A 19 16.95 -20.09 0.18
C LYS A 19 16.69 -19.92 1.68
N ARG A 20 17.66 -20.31 2.51
CA ARG A 20 17.73 -19.95 3.94
C ARG A 20 17.83 -18.43 4.07
N TYR A 21 16.90 -17.81 4.80
CA TYR A 21 17.15 -16.51 5.43
C TYR A 21 17.57 -16.76 6.88
N HIS A 22 18.83 -16.46 7.17
CA HIS A 22 19.36 -16.31 8.52
C HIS A 22 19.01 -14.91 9.04
N GLY A 23 18.41 -14.88 10.23
CA GLY A 23 18.64 -13.92 11.32
C GLY A 23 18.53 -12.42 11.03
N LEU A 24 17.52 -11.78 11.63
CA LEU A 24 17.70 -10.54 12.36
C LEU A 24 16.79 -10.58 13.60
N GLU A 25 17.39 -10.26 14.73
CA GLU A 25 16.91 -10.49 16.08
C GLU A 25 15.63 -9.73 16.42
N SER A 26 14.80 -10.42 17.21
CA SER A 26 13.55 -9.96 17.77
C SER A 26 13.79 -8.90 18.86
N PHE A 27 13.39 -7.65 18.59
CA PHE A 27 13.06 -6.68 19.64
C PHE A 27 11.65 -6.12 19.43
N TYR A 28 10.64 -7.01 19.43
CA TYR A 28 9.25 -6.58 19.62
C TYR A 28 8.97 -6.50 21.12
N ARG A 29 9.05 -5.29 21.68
CA ARG A 29 8.27 -4.99 22.90
C ARG A 29 6.81 -4.93 22.48
N LEU A 30 5.98 -5.85 22.99
CA LEU A 30 4.52 -5.70 23.01
C LEU A 30 4.21 -4.31 23.61
N ARG A 31 3.73 -3.38 22.77
CA ARG A 31 3.08 -2.16 23.22
C ARG A 31 1.59 -2.27 22.94
N GLN A 32 0.83 -2.01 23.99
CA GLN A 32 -0.61 -2.18 24.12
C GLN A 32 -1.37 -1.55 22.94
N ILE A 33 -2.25 -2.34 22.34
CA ILE A 33 -3.29 -1.90 21.41
C ILE A 33 -4.16 -0.87 22.17
N PRO A 34 -4.43 0.32 21.61
CA PRO A 34 -5.29 1.30 22.28
C PRO A 34 -6.70 0.74 22.54
N PRO A 35 -7.32 1.04 23.69
CA PRO A 35 -8.61 0.46 24.11
C PRO A 35 -9.84 0.88 23.28
N SER A 36 -9.68 1.54 22.13
CA SER A 36 -10.79 2.06 21.32
C SER A 36 -11.26 1.16 20.17
N LEU A 37 -10.71 -0.05 20.01
CA LEU A 37 -11.06 -0.96 18.91
C LEU A 37 -12.32 -1.83 19.16
N ASN A 38 -12.85 -1.87 20.38
CA ASN A 38 -13.96 -2.76 20.75
C ASN A 38 -15.37 -2.24 20.40
N SER A 39 -15.54 -1.02 19.90
CA SER A 39 -16.90 -0.41 19.77
C SER A 39 -17.47 -0.36 18.35
N ALA A 40 -16.85 -1.00 17.35
CA ALA A 40 -17.28 -0.86 15.95
C ALA A 40 -17.72 -2.16 15.25
N MET A 41 -18.05 -3.22 16.01
CA MET A 41 -18.48 -4.51 15.47
C MET A 41 -19.98 -4.75 15.59
N GLU A 42 -20.82 -3.82 15.14
CA GLU A 42 -22.24 -4.10 14.93
C GLU A 42 -22.72 -3.46 13.63
N HIS A 43 -22.94 -4.28 12.60
CA HIS A 43 -24.15 -4.23 11.77
C HIS A 43 -24.20 -5.47 10.86
N SER A 44 -25.18 -6.32 11.16
CA SER A 44 -25.56 -7.56 10.50
C SER A 44 -26.56 -7.29 9.38
N THR A 45 -26.21 -7.54 8.11
CA THR A 45 -27.15 -7.93 7.04
C THR A 45 -26.40 -8.20 5.73
N VAL A 46 -25.76 -9.36 5.59
CA VAL A 46 -25.50 -9.97 4.27
C VAL A 46 -25.56 -11.49 4.43
N HIS A 47 -26.49 -12.16 3.74
CA HIS A 47 -26.57 -13.62 3.68
C HIS A 47 -25.83 -14.15 2.43
N TRP A 48 -25.04 -15.22 2.61
CA TRP A 48 -24.36 -15.97 1.55
C TRP A 48 -24.56 -17.48 1.78
N PRO A 49 -24.51 -18.35 0.74
CA PRO A 49 -24.93 -19.75 0.83
C PRO A 49 -23.92 -20.64 1.58
N TYR A 50 -24.40 -21.70 2.24
CA TYR A 50 -23.59 -22.58 3.12
C TYR A 50 -23.91 -24.08 2.97
N VAL A 51 -22.96 -24.91 3.39
CA VAL A 51 -22.99 -26.39 3.44
C VAL A 51 -22.53 -26.89 4.83
N VAL A 52 -22.99 -28.08 5.25
CA VAL A 52 -23.07 -28.62 6.63
C VAL A 52 -22.39 -30.04 6.77
N ILE A 53 -21.58 -30.41 7.81
CA ILE A 53 -21.02 -31.80 8.05
C ILE A 53 -20.68 -32.25 9.54
N HIS A 54 -21.60 -32.80 10.34
CA HIS A 54 -21.43 -33.41 11.69
C HIS A 54 -20.30 -34.45 11.85
N TYR A 55 -19.86 -34.63 13.12
CA TYR A 55 -19.02 -35.75 13.58
C TYR A 55 -19.63 -36.50 14.77
N GLN A 56 -19.43 -37.83 14.82
CA GLN A 56 -19.48 -38.64 16.04
C GLN A 56 -18.23 -39.53 16.06
N LEU A 57 -17.45 -39.48 17.15
CA LEU A 57 -16.18 -40.20 17.28
C LEU A 57 -16.37 -41.43 18.20
N GLY A 58 -16.28 -42.63 17.62
CA GLY A 58 -16.09 -43.88 18.36
C GLY A 58 -14.63 -44.29 18.29
N ILE A 59 -14.02 -44.62 19.44
CA ILE A 59 -12.67 -45.17 19.52
C ILE A 59 -12.79 -46.68 19.61
N GLU A 60 -12.35 -47.41 18.59
CA GLU A 60 -11.99 -48.82 18.72
C GLU A 60 -10.48 -48.98 18.62
N LEU A 61 -9.91 -49.63 19.63
CA LEU A 61 -8.50 -49.95 19.76
C LEU A 61 -8.21 -51.25 18.97
N TYR A 62 -7.01 -51.32 18.37
CA TYR A 62 -6.36 -52.48 17.69
C TYR A 62 -6.51 -52.58 16.15
N PRO A 63 -5.59 -53.28 15.45
CA PRO A 63 -4.47 -52.64 14.78
C PRO A 63 -4.61 -52.81 13.26
N SER A 64 -5.48 -52.04 12.63
CA SER A 64 -5.53 -51.96 11.17
C SER A 64 -5.48 -50.50 10.75
N TYR A 65 -4.40 -50.15 10.05
CA TYR A 65 -4.28 -48.88 9.35
C TYR A 65 -5.20 -48.91 8.14
N GLU A 66 -6.43 -48.42 8.28
CA GLU A 66 -7.27 -48.09 7.14
C GLU A 66 -7.34 -46.58 6.93
N ILE A 67 -6.93 -46.15 5.74
CA ILE A 67 -7.19 -44.81 5.25
C ILE A 67 -8.63 -44.82 4.73
N CYS A 68 -9.58 -44.47 5.56
CA CYS A 68 -10.98 -44.38 5.13
C CYS A 68 -11.23 -43.04 4.44
N ARG A 69 -11.50 -43.05 3.13
CA ARG A 69 -11.98 -41.88 2.38
C ARG A 69 -13.50 -41.87 2.38
N TRP A 70 -14.10 -40.87 3.03
CA TRP A 70 -15.54 -40.69 3.07
C TRP A 70 -15.92 -39.35 2.44
N GLU A 71 -16.76 -39.39 1.41
CA GLU A 71 -17.44 -38.24 0.83
C GLU A 71 -18.87 -38.19 1.41
N MET A 72 -19.28 -37.07 1.99
CA MET A 72 -20.61 -36.91 2.62
C MET A 72 -21.31 -35.66 2.11
N SER A 73 -22.65 -35.74 2.03
CA SER A 73 -23.51 -34.66 1.57
C SER A 73 -24.00 -33.76 2.73
N PRO A 74 -24.38 -32.49 2.45
CA PRO A 74 -24.65 -31.49 3.48
C PRO A 74 -25.81 -31.78 4.42
N THR A 75 -26.82 -32.54 3.98
CA THR A 75 -28.13 -32.63 4.65
C THR A 75 -28.17 -33.57 5.86
N GLU A 76 -27.16 -34.41 6.07
CA GLU A 76 -27.19 -35.49 7.06
C GLU A 76 -26.54 -35.11 8.41
N ALA A 77 -26.16 -33.84 8.59
CA ALA A 77 -24.97 -33.56 9.38
C ALA A 77 -25.01 -32.24 10.20
N GLY A 78 -26.15 -31.90 10.81
CA GLY A 78 -26.50 -30.82 11.77
C GLY A 78 -25.55 -29.65 12.19
N PHE A 79 -24.87 -28.97 11.28
CA PHE A 79 -24.08 -27.78 11.61
C PHE A 79 -24.92 -26.65 12.19
N SER A 80 -24.34 -25.91 13.13
CA SER A 80 -24.86 -24.60 13.51
C SER A 80 -23.97 -23.49 12.96
N VAL A 81 -24.61 -22.52 12.32
CA VAL A 81 -23.99 -21.30 11.78
C VAL A 81 -24.19 -20.22 12.84
N ASN A 82 -23.11 -19.70 13.42
CA ASN A 82 -23.18 -18.50 14.24
C ASN A 82 -22.64 -17.32 13.44
N ARG A 83 -23.53 -16.40 13.03
CA ARG A 83 -23.17 -15.14 12.37
C ARG A 83 -22.29 -15.25 11.10
N GLY A 84 -22.40 -16.36 10.35
CA GLY A 84 -21.71 -16.55 9.08
C GLY A 84 -20.31 -17.18 9.17
N GLU A 85 -19.95 -17.70 10.34
CA GLU A 85 -18.72 -18.48 10.57
C GLU A 85 -19.02 -19.98 10.57
N TYR A 86 -18.07 -20.80 10.09
CA TYR A 86 -18.16 -22.25 10.16
C TYR A 86 -17.55 -22.74 11.48
N LEU A 87 -18.37 -23.42 12.27
CA LEU A 87 -17.98 -24.01 13.54
C LEU A 87 -17.68 -25.51 13.35
N ILE A 88 -16.46 -25.94 13.69
CA ILE A 88 -16.16 -27.36 13.85
C ILE A 88 -15.91 -27.62 15.34
N GLU A 89 -16.86 -28.31 15.96
CA GLU A 89 -16.74 -28.80 17.33
C GLU A 89 -16.21 -30.23 17.31
N VAL A 90 -14.95 -30.40 17.72
CA VAL A 90 -14.36 -31.73 17.90
C VAL A 90 -14.40 -32.07 19.37
N ASN A 91 -15.29 -32.99 19.76
CA ASN A 91 -15.36 -33.48 21.12
C ASN A 91 -14.35 -34.62 21.29
N ILE A 92 -13.30 -34.38 22.07
CA ILE A 92 -12.21 -35.33 22.30
C ILE A 92 -12.42 -35.97 23.67
N SER A 93 -12.95 -37.19 23.68
CA SER A 93 -12.99 -38.03 24.88
C SER A 93 -11.61 -38.63 25.15
N SER A 94 -10.96 -38.16 26.23
CA SER A 94 -9.85 -38.73 27.04
C SER A 94 -8.89 -39.80 26.44
N PRO A 95 -7.56 -39.77 26.71
CA PRO A 95 -6.68 -38.66 27.00
C PRO A 95 -5.88 -38.33 25.72
N ALA A 96 -6.57 -37.88 24.67
CA ALA A 96 -5.91 -37.47 23.44
C ALA A 96 -5.52 -35.99 23.50
N VAL A 97 -4.27 -35.70 23.14
CA VAL A 97 -3.71 -34.35 23.06
C VAL A 97 -3.50 -33.99 21.60
N ILE A 98 -4.07 -32.88 21.15
CA ILE A 98 -3.76 -32.31 19.82
C ILE A 98 -2.47 -31.51 19.92
N LEU A 99 -1.52 -31.79 19.03
CA LEU A 99 -0.32 -30.97 18.80
C LEU A 99 -0.47 -30.21 17.49
N THR A 100 -0.38 -28.87 17.57
CA THR A 100 -0.33 -27.97 16.41
C THR A 100 1.11 -27.79 15.91
N ALA A 101 1.29 -27.10 14.78
CA ALA A 101 2.63 -26.74 14.26
C ALA A 101 3.46 -25.88 15.25
N SER A 102 2.81 -25.23 16.23
CA SER A 102 3.44 -24.46 17.32
C SER A 102 3.80 -25.31 18.56
N GLN A 103 3.51 -26.62 18.56
CA GLN A 103 3.73 -27.55 19.68
C GLN A 103 2.84 -27.32 20.93
N ASP A 104 1.76 -26.55 20.80
CA ASP A 104 0.80 -26.34 21.89
C ASP A 104 -0.08 -27.58 22.09
N ARG A 105 -0.49 -27.83 23.34
CA ARG A 105 -1.21 -29.04 23.78
C ARG A 105 -2.63 -28.70 24.22
N PHE A 106 -3.62 -29.34 23.63
CA PHE A 106 -5.04 -29.13 23.97
C PHE A 106 -5.75 -30.45 24.33
N THR A 107 -6.62 -30.42 25.35
CA THR A 107 -7.51 -31.53 25.74
C THR A 107 -8.95 -31.03 25.90
N GLY A 108 -9.94 -31.81 25.45
CA GLY A 108 -11.37 -31.47 25.54
C GLY A 108 -11.97 -31.02 24.20
N LEU A 109 -13.04 -30.22 24.26
CA LEU A 109 -13.69 -29.65 23.07
C LEU A 109 -12.72 -28.67 22.39
N VAL A 110 -12.29 -28.98 21.17
CA VAL A 110 -11.41 -28.10 20.39
C VAL A 110 -12.21 -27.51 19.26
N THR A 111 -12.27 -26.17 19.24
CA THR A 111 -12.89 -25.39 18.18
C THR A 111 -11.81 -24.96 17.19
N LEU A 112 -11.87 -25.49 15.97
CA LEU A 112 -10.96 -25.08 14.90
C LEU A 112 -11.68 -24.06 14.01
N LEU A 113 -11.15 -22.83 13.98
CA LEU A 113 -11.61 -21.78 13.07
C LEU A 113 -10.77 -21.85 11.79
N LEU A 114 -11.36 -22.33 10.70
CA LEU A 114 -10.70 -22.41 9.40
C LEU A 114 -11.12 -21.21 8.54
N PRO A 115 -10.22 -20.26 8.25
CA PRO A 115 -10.45 -19.33 7.16
C PRO A 115 -10.11 -20.05 5.85
N SER A 116 -11.12 -20.52 5.10
CA SER A 116 -10.88 -20.93 3.71
C SER A 116 -11.37 -19.87 2.74
N VAL A 117 -10.55 -19.63 1.71
CA VAL A 117 -10.45 -18.46 0.84
C VAL A 117 -10.47 -18.80 -0.67
N ARG A 118 -10.45 -20.08 -1.06
CA ARG A 118 -10.71 -20.65 -2.42
C ARG A 118 -10.96 -22.17 -2.27
N PRO A 119 -11.48 -22.89 -3.29
CA PRO A 119 -11.57 -24.35 -3.23
C PRO A 119 -10.16 -24.92 -3.17
N GLU A 120 -9.72 -25.28 -1.98
CA GLU A 120 -8.45 -25.93 -1.72
C GLU A 120 -8.70 -27.15 -0.86
N THR A 121 -7.91 -28.18 -1.11
CA THR A 121 -7.98 -29.42 -0.36
C THR A 121 -7.16 -29.30 0.92
N PHE A 122 -7.83 -29.01 2.04
CA PHE A 122 -7.14 -28.92 3.33
C PHE A 122 -6.74 -30.31 3.79
N SER A 123 -5.44 -30.54 3.97
CA SER A 123 -4.91 -31.72 4.67
C SER A 123 -4.63 -31.36 6.11
N HIS A 124 -5.56 -31.67 7.01
CA HIS A 124 -5.29 -31.59 8.44
C HIS A 124 -4.81 -32.94 8.95
N THR A 125 -3.60 -32.97 9.51
CA THR A 125 -3.08 -34.13 10.22
C THR A 125 -3.32 -33.94 11.70
N VAL A 126 -4.39 -34.54 12.22
CA VAL A 126 -4.60 -34.61 13.66
C VAL A 126 -3.78 -35.79 14.19
N ARG A 127 -2.78 -35.51 15.02
CA ARG A 127 -2.01 -36.54 15.72
C ARG A 127 -2.64 -36.77 17.09
N LEU A 128 -3.23 -37.94 17.27
CA LEU A 128 -3.79 -38.34 18.55
C LEU A 128 -2.76 -39.21 19.26
N TYR A 129 -2.36 -38.79 20.45
CA TYR A 129 -1.48 -39.55 21.33
C TYR A 129 -2.34 -40.21 22.40
N THR A 130 -2.22 -41.52 22.57
CA THR A 130 -2.95 -42.28 23.61
C THR A 130 -2.18 -42.34 24.94
N SER A 131 -1.00 -41.71 25.02
CA SER A 131 -0.14 -41.66 26.22
C SER A 131 0.78 -40.44 26.17
N MET A 132 1.19 -39.94 27.33
CA MET A 132 2.10 -38.78 27.52
C MET A 132 3.54 -39.04 27.04
N ASP A 133 3.86 -40.25 26.61
CA ASP A 133 5.14 -40.62 26.03
C ASP A 133 5.16 -40.40 24.51
N ARG A 134 6.09 -39.56 24.03
CA ARG A 134 6.14 -39.00 22.67
C ARG A 134 6.31 -40.03 21.53
N SER A 135 6.46 -41.31 21.80
CA SER A 135 7.05 -42.28 20.87
C SER A 135 6.26 -43.56 20.62
N ARG A 136 5.09 -43.79 21.22
CA ARG A 136 4.32 -45.02 20.97
C ARG A 136 2.84 -44.75 20.70
N ASN A 137 2.39 -45.25 19.55
CA ASN A 137 1.02 -45.23 19.01
C ASN A 137 0.55 -43.87 18.49
N VAL A 138 0.98 -43.53 17.28
CA VAL A 138 0.44 -42.42 16.48
C VAL A 138 -0.47 -43.02 15.41
N ALA A 139 -1.79 -42.85 15.56
CA ALA A 139 -2.71 -43.06 14.46
C ALA A 139 -2.75 -41.78 13.61
N TYR A 140 -2.69 -41.94 12.29
CA TYR A 140 -2.82 -40.83 11.34
C TYR A 140 -4.17 -40.94 10.66
N PHE A 141 -4.89 -39.83 10.64
CA PHE A 141 -5.99 -39.67 9.72
C PHE A 141 -5.80 -38.39 8.93
N GLN A 142 -6.04 -38.47 7.61
CA GLN A 142 -5.92 -37.37 6.68
C GLN A 142 -7.22 -37.32 5.88
N LYS A 143 -8.00 -36.26 6.08
CA LYS A 143 -9.22 -36.02 5.29
C LYS A 143 -9.06 -34.73 4.49
N LEU A 144 -9.61 -34.75 3.29
CA LEU A 144 -9.44 -33.77 2.23
C LEU A 144 -10.83 -33.17 1.92
N PHE A 145 -10.96 -31.84 1.96
CA PHE A 145 -12.23 -31.12 1.72
C PHE A 145 -11.98 -29.90 0.82
N SER A 146 -12.93 -29.49 -0.04
CA SER A 146 -12.76 -28.36 -0.98
C SER A 146 -13.99 -27.41 -1.01
N VAL A 147 -13.80 -26.09 -0.82
CA VAL A 147 -14.87 -25.05 -0.79
C VAL A 147 -14.34 -23.66 -1.20
N PRO A 148 -15.01 -22.81 -2.03
CA PRO A 148 -14.56 -21.46 -2.40
C PRO A 148 -14.62 -20.43 -1.24
N GLY A 149 -13.69 -19.45 -1.17
CA GLY A 149 -13.66 -18.48 -0.05
C GLY A 149 -13.19 -17.03 -0.38
N PRO A 150 -12.92 -16.15 0.63
CA PRO A 150 -12.54 -14.73 0.44
C PRO A 150 -11.11 -14.43 -0.09
N ARG A 151 -10.73 -13.14 -0.25
CA ARG A 151 -9.37 -12.74 -0.71
C ARG A 151 -8.43 -12.50 0.48
N LEU A 152 -7.36 -13.30 0.61
CA LEU A 152 -6.40 -13.24 1.73
C LEU A 152 -5.68 -11.89 1.89
N GLU A 153 -5.44 -11.18 0.80
CA GLU A 153 -4.76 -9.88 0.77
C GLU A 153 -5.49 -8.76 1.54
N GLU A 154 -6.77 -8.98 1.88
CA GLU A 154 -7.61 -8.09 2.67
C GLU A 154 -7.47 -8.28 4.19
N PHE A 155 -6.62 -9.21 4.63
CA PHE A 155 -6.46 -9.57 6.03
C PHE A 155 -5.01 -9.42 6.48
N LEU A 156 -4.83 -9.17 7.78
CA LEU A 156 -3.52 -9.15 8.43
C LEU A 156 -3.10 -10.58 8.78
N GLU A 157 -1.81 -10.88 8.62
CA GLU A 157 -1.22 -12.11 9.17
C GLU A 157 -1.28 -12.02 10.71
N GLY A 158 -2.04 -12.91 11.33
CA GLY A 158 -2.17 -13.01 12.79
C GLY A 158 -1.19 -14.01 13.40
N SER A 159 -0.83 -13.81 14.67
CA SER A 159 0.01 -14.74 15.43
C SER A 159 -0.81 -15.91 15.98
N GLY A 160 -1.17 -16.88 15.14
CA GLY A 160 -1.74 -18.18 15.57
C GLY A 160 -3.13 -18.12 16.23
N ILE A 161 -4.09 -18.88 15.69
CA ILE A 161 -5.46 -19.10 16.23
C ILE A 161 -6.28 -17.83 16.53
N GLU A 162 -5.82 -16.63 16.19
CA GLU A 162 -6.65 -15.42 16.20
C GLU A 162 -7.31 -15.19 14.84
N GLN A 163 -8.57 -14.74 14.86
CA GLN A 163 -9.33 -14.44 13.65
C GLN A 163 -8.53 -13.51 12.72
N PRO A 164 -8.49 -13.76 11.41
CA PRO A 164 -7.82 -12.85 10.48
C PRO A 164 -8.46 -11.47 10.59
N ILE A 165 -7.70 -10.47 11.04
CA ILE A 165 -8.17 -9.09 11.20
C ILE A 165 -8.23 -8.46 9.81
N ARG A 166 -9.41 -7.98 9.40
CA ARG A 166 -9.54 -7.25 8.13
C ARG A 166 -8.68 -5.99 8.17
N LYS A 167 -7.94 -5.78 7.09
CA LYS A 167 -7.19 -4.55 6.88
C LYS A 167 -8.13 -3.35 6.88
N LEU A 168 -7.68 -2.28 7.51
CA LEU A 168 -8.39 -1.03 7.59
C LEU A 168 -8.55 -0.44 6.18
N ARG A 169 -9.73 0.09 5.90
CA ARG A 169 -10.04 0.90 4.72
C ARG A 169 -10.54 2.26 5.19
N PRO A 170 -10.39 3.32 4.38
CA PRO A 170 -11.03 4.59 4.67
C PRO A 170 -12.54 4.42 4.86
N LYS A 171 -13.12 5.22 5.75
CA LYS A 171 -14.54 5.15 6.12
C LYS A 171 -15.25 6.49 5.95
N GLY A 172 -16.58 6.44 5.94
CA GLY A 172 -17.44 7.62 5.95
C GLY A 172 -17.39 8.40 4.64
N LEU A 173 -17.41 9.72 4.73
CA LEU A 173 -17.47 10.57 3.53
C LEU A 173 -16.22 10.47 2.66
N TRP A 174 -15.07 10.05 3.20
CA TRP A 174 -13.85 9.82 2.40
C TRP A 174 -14.07 8.81 1.28
N THR A 175 -14.93 7.81 1.46
CA THR A 175 -15.22 6.80 0.43
C THR A 175 -16.45 7.11 -0.39
N SER A 176 -17.17 8.19 -0.06
CA SER A 176 -18.38 8.58 -0.80
C SER A 176 -18.00 9.34 -2.08
N PRO A 177 -18.75 9.16 -3.20
CA PRO A 177 -18.51 9.94 -4.42
C PRO A 177 -18.53 11.46 -4.18
N MET A 178 -19.43 11.93 -3.32
CA MET A 178 -19.54 13.34 -2.95
C MET A 178 -18.30 13.83 -2.21
N GLY A 179 -17.86 13.11 -1.17
CA GLY A 179 -16.67 13.49 -0.40
C GLY A 179 -15.40 13.43 -1.25
N MET A 180 -15.24 12.41 -2.10
CA MET A 180 -14.14 12.33 -3.07
C MET A 180 -14.15 13.50 -4.06
N SER A 181 -15.32 13.93 -4.54
CA SER A 181 -15.44 15.11 -5.39
C SER A 181 -15.02 16.40 -4.67
N MET A 182 -15.44 16.57 -3.41
CA MET A 182 -15.07 17.72 -2.58
C MET A 182 -13.57 17.75 -2.28
N VAL A 183 -12.98 16.63 -1.86
CA VAL A 183 -11.54 16.51 -1.63
C VAL A 183 -10.78 16.76 -2.93
N GLY A 184 -11.20 16.12 -4.02
CA GLY A 184 -10.60 16.30 -5.36
C GLY A 184 -10.61 17.75 -5.84
N HIS A 185 -11.62 18.54 -5.47
CA HIS A 185 -11.63 19.99 -5.73
C HIS A 185 -10.50 20.72 -5.01
N PHE A 186 -10.32 20.50 -3.71
CA PHE A 186 -9.21 21.10 -2.95
C PHE A 186 -7.84 20.60 -3.41
N GLN A 187 -7.74 19.32 -3.76
CA GLN A 187 -6.52 18.76 -4.36
C GLN A 187 -6.11 19.48 -5.65
N ARG A 188 -7.08 19.74 -6.55
CA ARG A 188 -6.83 20.50 -7.78
C ARG A 188 -6.40 21.93 -7.48
N LEU A 189 -7.02 22.60 -6.51
CA LEU A 189 -6.62 23.95 -6.11
C LEU A 189 -5.20 23.97 -5.53
N ALA A 190 -4.85 23.00 -4.67
CA ALA A 190 -3.51 22.87 -4.10
C ALA A 190 -2.46 22.57 -5.18
N ASP A 191 -2.77 21.67 -6.11
CA ASP A 191 -1.89 21.33 -7.24
C ASP A 191 -1.71 22.53 -8.18
N ASN A 192 -2.75 23.33 -8.37
CA ASN A 192 -2.72 24.55 -9.19
C ASN A 192 -2.20 25.79 -8.46
N GLY A 193 -1.75 25.69 -7.20
CA GLY A 193 -1.23 26.85 -6.47
C GLY A 193 -2.25 27.96 -6.27
N ASP A 194 -3.56 27.67 -6.27
CA ASP A 194 -4.62 28.69 -6.26
C ASP A 194 -5.03 29.03 -4.82
N HIS A 195 -4.14 29.73 -4.10
CA HIS A 195 -4.32 30.05 -2.67
C HIS A 195 -5.57 30.88 -2.38
N VAL A 196 -5.86 31.85 -3.25
CA VAL A 196 -7.01 32.75 -3.09
C VAL A 196 -8.31 31.95 -3.18
N ARG A 197 -8.48 31.12 -4.21
CA ARG A 197 -9.70 30.30 -4.33
C ARG A 197 -9.74 29.20 -3.28
N PHE A 198 -8.61 28.58 -2.94
CA PHE A 198 -8.53 27.59 -1.88
C PHE A 198 -9.07 28.16 -0.55
N THR A 199 -8.52 29.29 -0.12
CA THR A 199 -8.91 29.96 1.13
C THR A 199 -10.40 30.33 1.12
N ARG A 200 -10.89 30.89 0.02
CA ARG A 200 -12.31 31.26 -0.13
C ARG A 200 -13.23 30.03 -0.03
N HIS A 201 -12.93 28.96 -0.76
CA HIS A 201 -13.75 27.76 -0.77
C HIS A 201 -13.68 27.00 0.56
N LYS A 202 -12.53 27.00 1.24
CA LYS A 202 -12.39 26.43 2.58
C LYS A 202 -13.29 27.14 3.59
N LYS A 203 -13.35 28.49 3.55
CA LYS A 203 -14.27 29.27 4.39
C LYS A 203 -15.74 28.91 4.14
N LEU A 204 -16.15 28.79 2.87
CA LEU A 204 -17.51 28.37 2.52
C LEU A 204 -17.81 26.96 3.00
N LEU A 205 -16.85 26.04 2.88
CA LEU A 205 -17.01 24.69 3.40
C LEU A 205 -17.13 24.68 4.93
N GLN A 206 -16.32 25.48 5.64
CA GLN A 206 -16.41 25.55 7.10
C GLN A 206 -17.81 26.01 7.53
N MET A 207 -18.35 27.07 6.92
CA MET A 207 -19.72 27.52 7.17
C MET A 207 -20.77 26.44 6.87
N TYR A 208 -20.52 25.59 5.87
CA TYR A 208 -21.39 24.47 5.53
C TYR A 208 -21.28 23.33 6.56
N ILE A 209 -20.08 23.01 7.05
CA ILE A 209 -19.82 22.03 8.11
C ILE A 209 -20.48 22.48 9.41
N ASP A 210 -20.40 23.76 9.76
CA ASP A 210 -21.02 24.32 10.98
C ASP A 210 -22.54 24.09 10.99
N ARG A 211 -23.17 24.09 9.80
CA ARG A 211 -24.60 23.77 9.61
C ARG A 211 -24.86 22.27 9.43
N ASN A 212 -23.86 21.49 9.03
CA ASN A 212 -23.96 20.07 8.70
C ASN A 212 -22.78 19.29 9.28
N PRO A 213 -22.78 18.99 10.60
CA PRO A 213 -21.63 18.39 11.28
C PRO A 213 -21.16 17.05 10.70
N ARG A 214 -22.02 16.33 9.96
CA ARG A 214 -21.66 15.08 9.27
C ARG A 214 -20.48 15.22 8.29
N PHE A 215 -20.15 16.43 7.84
CA PHE A 215 -19.03 16.70 6.93
C PHE A 215 -17.70 16.99 7.64
N VAL A 216 -17.68 17.01 8.98
CA VAL A 216 -16.49 17.37 9.77
C VAL A 216 -15.30 16.45 9.48
N ASP A 217 -15.55 15.18 9.12
CA ASP A 217 -14.51 14.20 8.75
C ASP A 217 -13.70 14.57 7.49
N LEU A 218 -14.20 15.49 6.66
CA LEU A 218 -13.46 15.99 5.49
C LEU A 218 -12.48 17.11 5.85
N LEU A 219 -12.68 17.81 6.97
CA LEU A 219 -11.90 18.98 7.35
C LEU A 219 -10.40 18.67 7.54
N PRO A 220 -9.99 17.58 8.22
CA PRO A 220 -8.57 17.23 8.34
C PRO A 220 -7.87 17.01 6.99
N LEU A 221 -8.55 16.40 6.01
CA LEU A 221 -7.97 16.24 4.67
C LEU A 221 -7.77 17.58 3.98
N ILE A 222 -8.73 18.48 4.12
CA ILE A 222 -8.68 19.77 3.44
C ILE A 222 -7.59 20.65 4.06
N LEU A 223 -7.41 20.60 5.37
CA LEU A 223 -6.27 21.22 6.06
C LEU A 223 -4.93 20.59 5.64
N TYR A 224 -4.89 19.28 5.40
CA TYR A 224 -3.73 18.62 4.80
C TYR A 224 -3.44 19.11 3.36
N GLU A 225 -4.46 19.27 2.52
CA GLU A 225 -4.28 19.81 1.17
C GLU A 225 -3.79 21.28 1.19
N GLU A 226 -4.25 22.07 2.15
CA GLU A 226 -3.75 23.43 2.38
C GLU A 226 -2.29 23.43 2.83
N THR A 227 -1.92 22.46 3.68
CA THR A 227 -0.53 22.25 4.10
C THR A 227 0.37 21.96 2.89
N LEU A 228 -0.07 21.12 1.96
CA LEU A 228 0.68 20.84 0.73
C LEU A 228 0.81 22.10 -0.16
N LEU A 229 -0.25 22.90 -0.24
CA LEU A 229 -0.26 24.17 -0.96
C LEU A 229 0.77 25.15 -0.36
N ASP A 230 0.83 25.28 0.96
CA ASP A 230 1.83 26.12 1.64
C ASP A 230 3.25 25.60 1.46
N LEU A 231 3.46 24.29 1.56
CA LEU A 231 4.75 23.68 1.23
C LEU A 231 5.15 24.02 -0.19
N HIS A 232 4.23 23.98 -1.14
CA HIS A 232 4.49 24.30 -2.53
C HIS A 232 4.88 25.76 -2.78
N GLU A 233 4.44 26.69 -1.94
CA GLU A 233 4.74 28.13 -2.03
C GLU A 233 5.83 28.57 -1.06
N ASN A 234 6.56 27.62 -0.47
CA ASN A 234 7.62 27.88 0.50
C ASN A 234 7.15 28.61 1.79
N ARG A 235 5.86 28.54 2.13
CA ARG A 235 5.29 29.06 3.39
C ARG A 235 5.38 28.02 4.51
N HIS A 236 6.59 27.76 5.02
CA HIS A 236 6.83 26.63 5.92
C HIS A 236 6.13 26.75 7.28
N GLU A 237 6.02 27.95 7.83
CA GLU A 237 5.33 28.17 9.10
C GLU A 237 3.81 27.98 8.98
N ASP A 238 3.22 28.45 7.87
CA ASP A 238 1.80 28.20 7.59
C ASP A 238 1.53 26.72 7.35
N ALA A 239 2.42 26.02 6.64
CA ALA A 239 2.33 24.57 6.45
C ALA A 239 2.33 23.83 7.79
N LYS A 240 3.23 24.17 8.73
CA LYS A 240 3.23 23.57 10.07
C LYS A 240 1.94 23.87 10.83
N LYS A 241 1.45 25.11 10.75
CA LYS A 241 0.21 25.53 11.40
C LYS A 241 -0.98 24.71 10.90
N HIS A 242 -1.16 24.61 9.59
CA HIS A 242 -2.25 23.82 9.01
C HIS A 242 -2.11 22.32 9.27
N ALA A 243 -0.88 21.79 9.30
CA ALA A 243 -0.62 20.40 9.68
C ALA A 243 -1.06 20.10 11.12
N ASN A 244 -0.71 21.00 12.06
CA ASN A 244 -1.13 20.88 13.46
C ASN A 244 -2.65 21.00 13.59
N GLN A 245 -3.28 21.92 12.86
CA GLN A 245 -4.75 22.03 12.84
C GLN A 245 -5.42 20.77 12.30
N ALA A 246 -4.86 20.14 11.26
CA ALA A 246 -5.38 18.87 10.73
C ALA A 246 -5.29 17.75 11.78
N LEU A 247 -4.18 17.68 12.51
CA LEU A 247 -3.98 16.72 13.60
C LEU A 247 -4.99 16.93 14.74
N GLU A 248 -5.05 18.15 15.27
CA GLU A 248 -5.95 18.53 16.36
C GLU A 248 -7.41 18.28 15.99
N THR A 249 -7.81 18.64 14.76
CA THR A 249 -9.17 18.39 14.26
C THR A 249 -9.46 16.90 14.19
N SER A 250 -8.53 16.11 13.63
CA SER A 250 -8.69 14.66 13.52
C SER A 250 -8.85 13.98 14.89
N GLN A 251 -8.07 14.43 15.89
CA GLN A 251 -8.14 13.93 17.26
C GLN A 251 -9.42 14.36 17.97
N ARG A 252 -9.75 15.65 17.90
CA ARG A 252 -10.93 16.25 18.55
C ARG A 252 -12.23 15.57 18.13
N PHE A 253 -12.34 15.19 16.86
CA PHE A 253 -13.54 14.55 16.31
C PHE A 253 -13.42 13.03 16.22
N HIS A 254 -12.39 12.41 16.81
CA HIS A 254 -12.17 10.97 16.80
C HIS A 254 -12.32 10.35 15.41
N SER A 255 -11.72 11.00 14.40
CA SER A 255 -11.94 10.62 13.01
C SER A 255 -11.62 9.14 12.78
N PRO A 256 -12.50 8.36 12.12
CA PRO A 256 -12.24 6.95 11.84
C PRO A 256 -11.07 6.75 10.86
N ASN A 257 -10.60 7.84 10.23
CA ASN A 257 -9.49 7.87 9.28
C ASN A 257 -8.19 8.46 9.90
N HIS A 258 -8.11 8.55 11.23
CA HIS A 258 -6.99 9.19 11.94
C HIS A 258 -5.61 8.64 11.54
N CYS A 259 -5.47 7.32 11.36
CA CYS A 259 -4.20 6.71 10.94
C CYS A 259 -3.74 7.21 9.55
N TYR A 260 -4.66 7.34 8.59
CA TYR A 260 -4.37 7.88 7.26
C TYR A 260 -3.96 9.35 7.33
N ILE A 261 -4.64 10.14 8.16
CA ILE A 261 -4.30 11.55 8.38
C ILE A 261 -2.90 11.66 8.99
N LEU A 262 -2.62 10.91 10.05
CA LEU A 262 -1.32 10.94 10.70
C LEU A 262 -0.19 10.52 9.76
N SER A 263 -0.40 9.48 8.94
CA SER A 263 0.55 9.06 7.91
C SER A 263 0.85 10.18 6.91
N LYS A 264 -0.17 10.91 6.44
CA LYS A 264 -0.02 12.08 5.55
C LYS A 264 0.71 13.24 6.24
N LEU A 265 0.45 13.50 7.51
CA LEU A 265 1.14 14.56 8.26
C LEU A 265 2.62 14.24 8.52
N ARG A 266 2.97 12.96 8.69
CA ARG A 266 4.38 12.53 8.73
C ARG A 266 5.15 12.85 7.45
N TYR A 267 4.48 12.80 6.29
CA TYR A 267 5.11 13.27 5.05
C TYR A 267 5.40 14.78 5.06
N VAL A 268 4.53 15.59 5.65
CA VAL A 268 4.75 17.03 5.80
C VAL A 268 5.99 17.29 6.65
N GLU A 269 6.11 16.61 7.79
CA GLU A 269 7.30 16.68 8.64
C GLU A 269 8.57 16.27 7.87
N SER A 270 8.49 15.18 7.10
CA SER A 270 9.59 14.72 6.24
C SER A 270 9.98 15.75 5.18
N ALA A 271 8.99 16.40 4.54
CA ALA A 271 9.24 17.46 3.56
C ALA A 271 9.89 18.70 4.20
N LEU A 272 9.50 19.08 5.42
CA LEU A 272 10.11 20.17 6.17
C LEU A 272 11.54 19.85 6.60
N ALA A 273 11.80 18.62 7.05
CA ALA A 273 13.15 18.15 7.41
C ALA A 273 14.10 18.16 6.21
N ARG A 274 13.66 17.63 5.05
CA ARG A 274 14.41 17.69 3.78
C ARG A 274 14.82 19.10 3.37
N ARG A 275 13.94 20.09 3.57
CA ARG A 275 14.22 21.49 3.26
C ARG A 275 15.34 22.07 4.12
N LYS A 276 15.50 21.57 5.34
CA LYS A 276 16.61 21.91 6.24
C LYS A 276 17.87 21.08 5.98
N GLY A 277 17.83 20.14 5.03
CA GLY A 277 18.93 19.21 4.74
C GLY A 277 19.01 18.02 5.70
N ASP A 278 18.03 17.82 6.58
CA ASP A 278 18.01 16.73 7.55
C ASP A 278 17.30 15.50 6.96
N TYR A 279 18.08 14.70 6.21
CA TYR A 279 17.56 13.51 5.52
C TYR A 279 17.31 12.33 6.46
N GLU A 280 18.04 12.24 7.57
CA GLU A 280 17.83 11.18 8.56
C GLU A 280 16.49 11.40 9.26
N ARG A 281 16.23 12.62 9.76
CA ARG A 281 14.92 12.95 10.34
C ARG A 281 13.79 12.78 9.34
N ALA A 282 14.02 13.16 8.09
CA ALA A 282 13.03 12.99 7.03
C ALA A 282 12.68 11.52 6.78
N ARG A 283 13.66 10.62 6.89
CA ARG A 283 13.48 9.17 6.77
C ARG A 283 12.70 8.61 7.96
N GLU A 284 13.10 8.95 9.19
CA GLU A 284 12.39 8.52 10.41
C GLU A 284 10.89 8.83 10.36
N CYS A 285 10.54 10.03 9.91
CA CYS A 285 9.13 10.42 9.73
C CYS A 285 8.40 9.49 8.74
N LEU A 286 9.07 9.11 7.64
CA LEU A 286 8.48 8.22 6.63
C LEU A 286 8.39 6.77 7.11
N ASP A 287 9.35 6.29 7.89
CA ASP A 287 9.30 4.96 8.50
C ASP A 287 8.07 4.85 9.42
N VAL A 288 7.86 5.86 10.29
CA VAL A 288 6.64 5.95 11.11
C VAL A 288 5.38 6.02 10.24
N SER A 289 5.42 6.75 9.12
CA SER A 289 4.29 6.86 8.19
C SER A 289 3.91 5.50 7.58
N VAL A 290 4.89 4.65 7.27
CA VAL A 290 4.69 3.29 6.76
C VAL A 290 4.12 2.38 7.84
N GLU A 291 4.66 2.43 9.06
CA GLU A 291 4.17 1.64 10.20
C GLU A 291 2.70 1.93 10.51
N LEU A 292 2.30 3.20 10.47
CA LEU A 292 0.91 3.62 10.70
C LEU A 292 -0.09 3.03 9.69
N LEU A 293 0.38 2.73 8.48
CA LEU A 293 -0.44 2.16 7.40
C LEU A 293 -0.24 0.66 7.22
N TRP A 294 0.62 0.02 8.01
CA TRP A 294 0.74 -1.44 8.05
C TRP A 294 -0.62 -2.17 8.18
N PRO A 295 -1.56 -1.73 9.06
CA PRO A 295 -2.86 -2.39 9.18
C PRO A 295 -3.83 -2.09 8.02
N CYS A 296 -3.45 -1.27 7.03
CA CYS A 296 -4.36 -0.76 6.00
C CYS A 296 -4.30 -1.57 4.70
N ALA A 297 -5.44 -1.63 4.00
CA ALA A 297 -5.55 -2.31 2.71
C ALA A 297 -4.81 -1.53 1.61
N ALA A 298 -4.45 -2.24 0.54
CA ALA A 298 -3.97 -1.61 -0.67
C ALA A 298 -5.05 -0.68 -1.25
N GLY A 299 -4.66 0.53 -1.61
CA GLY A 299 -5.54 1.58 -2.12
C GLY A 299 -4.81 2.88 -2.38
N GLU A 300 -5.52 3.93 -2.78
CA GLU A 300 -4.93 5.24 -3.11
C GLU A 300 -4.13 5.85 -1.93
N GLU A 301 -4.60 5.71 -0.69
CA GLU A 301 -3.91 6.27 0.48
C GLU A 301 -2.60 5.55 0.80
N THR A 302 -2.58 4.22 0.66
CA THR A 302 -1.35 3.43 0.85
C THR A 302 -0.42 3.58 -0.36
N ALA A 303 -0.95 3.77 -1.57
CA ALA A 303 -0.16 4.14 -2.74
C ALA A 303 0.53 5.51 -2.55
N GLU A 304 -0.18 6.50 -2.03
CA GLU A 304 0.39 7.83 -1.77
C GLU A 304 1.53 7.76 -0.74
N ASN A 305 1.40 6.92 0.28
CA ASN A 305 2.48 6.66 1.24
C ASN A 305 3.73 6.04 0.57
N ARG A 306 3.57 5.05 -0.32
CA ARG A 306 4.70 4.50 -1.11
C ARG A 306 5.33 5.58 -1.98
N TYR A 307 4.51 6.41 -2.61
CA TYR A 307 4.96 7.56 -3.40
C TYR A 307 5.80 8.54 -2.57
N PHE A 308 5.42 8.83 -1.32
CA PHE A 308 6.16 9.74 -0.46
C PHE A 308 7.59 9.26 -0.20
N TYR A 309 7.76 7.96 0.05
CA TYR A 309 9.08 7.37 0.25
C TYR A 309 9.91 7.39 -1.06
N ALA A 310 9.29 7.02 -2.18
CA ALA A 310 9.92 7.12 -3.49
C ALA A 310 10.35 8.57 -3.81
N ALA A 311 9.52 9.56 -3.48
CA ALA A 311 9.81 10.97 -3.70
C ALA A 311 10.95 11.49 -2.81
N PHE A 312 11.07 10.99 -1.59
CA PHE A 312 12.21 11.27 -0.72
C PHE A 312 13.52 10.74 -1.32
N LEU A 313 13.54 9.46 -1.73
CA LEU A 313 14.74 8.85 -2.33
C LEU A 313 15.11 9.52 -3.65
N ALA A 314 14.11 9.89 -4.47
CA ALA A 314 14.34 10.60 -5.72
C ALA A 314 15.01 11.97 -5.50
N GLU A 315 14.53 12.73 -4.52
CA GLU A 315 15.12 14.03 -4.17
C GLU A 315 16.53 13.87 -3.58
N LYS A 316 16.71 12.92 -2.65
CA LYS A 316 18.02 12.61 -2.06
C LYS A 316 19.02 12.21 -3.15
N SER A 317 18.60 11.37 -4.10
CA SER A 317 19.40 10.96 -5.24
C SER A 317 19.88 12.15 -6.06
N ALA A 318 18.98 13.09 -6.38
CA ALA A 318 19.32 14.28 -7.16
C ALA A 318 20.25 15.26 -6.42
N ARG A 319 20.10 15.42 -5.09
CA ARG A 319 20.82 16.46 -4.32
C ARG A 319 22.17 16.01 -3.74
N ILE A 320 22.19 14.85 -3.09
CA ILE A 320 23.37 14.38 -2.34
C ILE A 320 23.83 12.98 -2.76
N GLY A 321 23.08 12.31 -3.64
CA GLY A 321 23.33 10.92 -4.02
C GLY A 321 22.68 9.93 -3.05
N ILE A 322 22.58 8.67 -3.49
CA ILE A 322 22.06 7.55 -2.72
C ILE A 322 22.86 6.29 -3.04
N THR A 323 22.77 5.29 -2.16
CA THR A 323 23.40 3.98 -2.32
C THR A 323 22.66 3.11 -3.36
N ALA A 324 23.30 2.06 -3.86
CA ALA A 324 22.67 1.10 -4.77
C ALA A 324 21.45 0.39 -4.13
N GLN A 325 21.48 0.15 -2.82
CA GLN A 325 20.35 -0.39 -2.08
C GLN A 325 19.16 0.59 -2.07
N GLU A 326 19.43 1.87 -1.82
CA GLU A 326 18.41 2.92 -1.89
C GLU A 326 17.88 3.12 -3.32
N GLU A 327 18.70 2.93 -4.36
CA GLU A 327 18.22 2.95 -5.75
C GLU A 327 17.22 1.82 -6.00
N THR A 328 17.54 0.60 -5.58
CA THR A 328 16.66 -0.57 -5.70
C THR A 328 15.36 -0.33 -4.93
N LEU A 329 15.46 0.21 -3.72
CA LEU A 329 14.30 0.51 -2.87
C LEU A 329 13.41 1.61 -3.50
N ALA A 330 13.99 2.63 -4.13
CA ALA A 330 13.21 3.66 -4.83
C ALA A 330 12.40 3.07 -5.99
N GLU A 331 13.00 2.19 -6.80
CA GLU A 331 12.30 1.50 -7.88
C GLU A 331 11.16 0.61 -7.35
N GLN A 332 11.41 -0.14 -6.26
CA GLN A 332 10.38 -0.94 -5.58
C GLN A 332 9.20 -0.06 -5.13
N TYR A 333 9.46 1.08 -4.49
CA TYR A 333 8.38 1.96 -4.07
C TYR A 333 7.58 2.54 -5.24
N PHE A 334 8.23 2.92 -6.35
CA PHE A 334 7.49 3.36 -7.55
C PHE A 334 6.61 2.25 -8.12
N GLN A 335 7.09 1.01 -8.12
CA GLN A 335 6.31 -0.15 -8.54
C GLN A 335 5.14 -0.43 -7.58
N ASP A 336 5.38 -0.34 -6.27
CA ASP A 336 4.35 -0.54 -5.25
C ASP A 336 3.22 0.49 -5.37
N VAL A 337 3.51 1.73 -5.76
CA VAL A 337 2.45 2.71 -6.07
C VAL A 337 1.48 2.15 -7.11
N GLN A 338 1.98 1.56 -8.21
CA GLN A 338 1.11 1.00 -9.24
C GLN A 338 0.36 -0.23 -8.72
N ASN A 339 1.04 -1.12 -8.00
CA ASN A 339 0.43 -2.32 -7.44
C ASN A 339 -0.74 -1.97 -6.50
N HIS A 340 -0.56 -0.97 -5.64
CA HIS A 340 -1.58 -0.50 -4.72
C HIS A 340 -2.77 0.17 -5.44
N LEU A 341 -2.51 0.95 -6.50
CA LEU A 341 -3.58 1.58 -7.29
C LEU A 341 -4.39 0.53 -8.08
N ILE A 342 -3.75 -0.50 -8.63
CA ILE A 342 -4.43 -1.60 -9.34
C ILE A 342 -5.30 -2.42 -8.38
N ALA A 343 -4.86 -2.58 -7.14
CA ALA A 343 -5.59 -3.33 -6.11
C ALA A 343 -6.78 -2.54 -5.52
N ASP A 344 -6.87 -1.22 -5.74
CA ASP A 344 -8.01 -0.43 -5.26
C ASP A 344 -9.25 -0.72 -6.12
N THR A 345 -10.32 -1.15 -5.48
CA THR A 345 -11.60 -1.42 -6.14
C THR A 345 -12.52 -0.19 -6.17
N ARG A 346 -12.10 0.92 -5.55
CA ARG A 346 -12.84 2.19 -5.53
C ARG A 346 -12.46 3.06 -6.73
N PRO A 347 -13.28 4.05 -7.11
CA PRO A 347 -12.85 5.12 -7.99
C PRO A 347 -11.65 5.84 -7.38
N ILE A 348 -10.50 5.77 -8.05
CA ILE A 348 -9.26 6.45 -7.64
C ILE A 348 -9.10 7.77 -8.37
N THR A 349 -8.43 8.74 -7.74
CA THR A 349 -7.99 9.93 -8.47
C THR A 349 -6.71 9.63 -9.25
N ASN A 350 -6.57 10.21 -10.45
CA ASN A 350 -5.32 10.08 -11.22
C ASN A 350 -4.14 10.83 -10.56
N ARG A 351 -4.35 11.54 -9.45
CA ARG A 351 -3.37 12.44 -8.83
C ARG A 351 -2.12 11.69 -8.37
N CYS A 352 -2.28 10.59 -7.63
CA CYS A 352 -1.15 9.78 -7.14
C CYS A 352 -0.34 9.21 -8.31
N GLN A 353 -1.02 8.72 -9.35
CA GLN A 353 -0.37 8.19 -10.55
C GLN A 353 0.46 9.27 -11.27
N ILE A 354 -0.11 10.45 -11.53
CA ILE A 354 0.55 11.58 -12.19
C ILE A 354 1.79 12.02 -11.40
N ARG A 355 1.63 12.24 -10.09
CA ARG A 355 2.72 12.68 -9.21
C ARG A 355 3.83 11.64 -9.13
N SER A 356 3.48 10.36 -9.08
CA SER A 356 4.43 9.25 -9.03
C SER A 356 5.24 9.16 -10.32
N LYS A 357 4.59 9.18 -11.49
CA LYS A 357 5.28 9.12 -12.79
C LYS A 357 6.21 10.31 -13.02
N ASN A 358 5.78 11.53 -12.71
CA ASN A 358 6.66 12.70 -12.77
C ASN A 358 7.89 12.56 -11.89
N ARG A 359 7.71 12.04 -10.69
CA ARG A 359 8.82 11.87 -9.74
C ARG A 359 9.74 10.71 -10.13
N GLN A 360 9.19 9.64 -10.70
CA GLN A 360 9.94 8.50 -11.23
C GLN A 360 10.79 8.92 -12.42
N LEU A 361 10.25 9.75 -13.32
CA LEU A 361 11.03 10.33 -14.41
C LEU A 361 12.19 11.17 -13.86
N ALA A 362 11.90 12.04 -12.88
CA ALA A 362 12.92 12.87 -12.24
C ALA A 362 14.01 12.03 -11.55
N PHE A 363 13.61 10.90 -10.94
CA PHE A 363 14.54 9.94 -10.36
C PHE A 363 15.49 9.34 -11.39
N TYR A 364 14.97 8.88 -12.53
CA TYR A 364 15.79 8.27 -13.57
C TYR A 364 16.80 9.26 -14.19
N VAL A 365 16.44 10.54 -14.30
CA VAL A 365 17.36 11.57 -14.86
C VAL A 365 18.17 12.30 -13.80
N LYS A 366 18.10 11.87 -12.53
CA LYS A 366 18.76 12.49 -11.38
C LYS A 366 18.47 13.99 -11.26
N SER A 367 17.20 14.35 -11.44
CA SER A 367 16.70 15.72 -11.35
C SER A 367 15.85 15.96 -10.10
N SER A 368 15.87 17.21 -9.64
CA SER A 368 14.92 17.72 -8.67
C SER A 368 14.61 19.18 -8.98
N ARG A 369 13.33 19.54 -8.87
CA ARG A 369 12.87 20.94 -8.96
C ARG A 369 13.52 21.87 -7.92
N HIS A 370 14.02 21.32 -6.81
CA HIS A 370 14.69 22.09 -5.76
C HIS A 370 16.18 22.35 -6.09
N VAL A 371 16.64 21.91 -7.28
CA VAL A 371 17.99 22.15 -7.79
C VAL A 371 17.90 23.14 -8.95
N LYS A 372 18.16 24.41 -8.64
CA LYS A 372 18.13 25.49 -9.64
C LYS A 372 19.16 25.26 -10.75
N HIS A 373 20.38 24.88 -10.41
CA HIS A 373 21.45 24.63 -11.38
C HIS A 373 21.64 23.14 -11.63
N LEU A 374 21.33 22.67 -12.85
CA LEU A 374 21.52 21.27 -13.18
C LEU A 374 23.02 20.97 -13.25
N ASP A 375 23.46 19.94 -12.52
CA ASP A 375 24.77 19.38 -12.78
C ASP A 375 24.75 18.61 -14.10
N VAL A 376 25.15 19.29 -15.18
CA VAL A 376 25.24 18.71 -16.53
C VAL A 376 26.37 17.69 -16.66
N GLN A 377 27.35 17.70 -15.75
CA GLN A 377 28.48 16.75 -15.77
C GLN A 377 28.13 15.44 -15.07
N ARG A 378 27.06 15.42 -14.28
CA ARG A 378 26.63 14.20 -13.60
C ARG A 378 26.23 13.13 -14.62
N VAL A 379 26.96 12.03 -14.60
CA VAL A 379 26.68 10.87 -15.46
C VAL A 379 25.43 10.14 -14.95
N VAL A 380 24.52 9.85 -15.87
CA VAL A 380 23.34 9.00 -15.62
C VAL A 380 23.52 7.70 -16.41
N PRO A 381 23.41 6.52 -15.77
CA PRO A 381 23.55 5.24 -16.47
C PRO A 381 22.53 5.07 -17.61
N GLU A 382 22.96 4.50 -18.74
CA GLU A 382 22.10 4.26 -19.90
C GLU A 382 20.82 3.46 -19.57
N PRO A 383 20.83 2.44 -18.69
CA PRO A 383 19.61 1.75 -18.29
C PRO A 383 18.56 2.69 -17.66
N GLN A 384 18.99 3.68 -16.86
CA GLN A 384 18.07 4.67 -16.29
C GLN A 384 17.55 5.64 -17.36
N MET A 385 18.42 6.05 -18.30
CA MET A 385 18.01 6.89 -19.43
C MET A 385 17.01 6.18 -20.36
N ALA A 386 17.16 4.87 -20.58
CA ALA A 386 16.21 4.06 -21.34
C ALA A 386 14.83 4.00 -20.64
N LYS A 387 14.81 3.76 -19.31
CA LYS A 387 13.57 3.80 -18.51
C LYS A 387 12.91 5.19 -18.55
N ALA A 388 13.70 6.26 -18.46
CA ALA A 388 13.21 7.64 -18.60
C ALA A 388 12.54 7.88 -19.95
N GLN A 389 13.17 7.43 -21.05
CA GLN A 389 12.61 7.57 -22.39
C GLN A 389 11.29 6.82 -22.55
N GLN A 390 11.21 5.58 -22.04
CA GLN A 390 9.98 4.79 -22.07
C GLN A 390 8.85 5.51 -21.31
N LEU A 391 9.15 6.03 -20.11
CA LEU A 391 8.18 6.73 -19.28
C LEU A 391 7.71 8.06 -19.90
N ILE A 392 8.60 8.81 -20.58
CA ILE A 392 8.22 10.00 -21.34
C ILE A 392 7.19 9.64 -22.40
N ARG A 393 7.47 8.63 -23.24
CA ARG A 393 6.53 8.18 -24.29
C ARG A 393 5.20 7.73 -23.71
N GLU A 394 5.23 6.99 -22.60
CA GLU A 394 4.03 6.54 -21.91
C GLU A 394 3.16 7.71 -21.43
N ILE A 395 3.78 8.71 -20.80
CA ILE A 395 3.08 9.91 -20.33
C ILE A 395 2.48 10.68 -21.51
N GLU A 396 3.27 10.94 -22.55
CA GLU A 396 2.82 11.70 -23.72
C GLU A 396 1.66 11.03 -24.47
N THR A 397 1.71 9.71 -24.58
CA THR A 397 0.72 8.94 -25.36
C THR A 397 -0.56 8.71 -24.57
N HIS A 398 -0.48 8.41 -23.26
CA HIS A 398 -1.63 7.88 -22.50
C HIS A 398 -2.10 8.76 -21.35
N HIS A 399 -1.25 9.65 -20.81
CA HIS A 399 -1.55 10.34 -19.55
C HIS A 399 -1.59 11.87 -19.65
N LEU A 400 -1.07 12.45 -20.74
CA LEU A 400 -0.89 13.89 -20.90
C LEU A 400 -2.19 14.69 -20.72
N VAL A 401 -3.34 14.11 -21.10
CA VAL A 401 -4.68 14.70 -20.92
C VAL A 401 -5.01 15.03 -19.45
N TYR A 402 -4.40 14.30 -18.51
CA TYR A 402 -4.58 14.50 -17.08
C TYR A 402 -3.55 15.45 -16.45
N TYR A 403 -2.53 15.87 -17.21
CA TYR A 403 -1.49 16.79 -16.74
C TYR A 403 -1.91 18.22 -17.02
N GLN A 404 -2.46 18.88 -16.00
CA GLN A 404 -2.85 20.29 -16.08
C GLN A 404 -1.90 21.17 -15.28
N SER A 405 -1.59 22.37 -15.76
CA SER A 405 -0.82 23.39 -15.03
C SER A 405 0.47 22.84 -14.39
N LYS A 406 0.51 22.64 -13.07
CA LYS A 406 1.73 22.30 -12.33
C LYS A 406 2.31 20.92 -12.64
N PRO A 407 1.51 19.83 -12.67
CA PRO A 407 1.95 18.56 -13.21
C PRO A 407 2.57 18.64 -14.61
N ARG A 408 1.97 19.43 -15.52
CA ARG A 408 2.47 19.61 -16.89
C ARG A 408 3.82 20.31 -16.89
N MET A 409 3.89 21.49 -16.27
CA MET A 409 5.15 22.21 -16.12
C MET A 409 6.24 21.36 -15.45
N SER A 410 5.91 20.59 -14.41
CA SER A 410 6.88 19.72 -13.74
C SER A 410 7.38 18.60 -14.65
N PHE A 411 6.49 18.04 -15.49
CA PHE A 411 6.85 17.07 -16.50
C PHE A 411 7.81 17.69 -17.52
N ASP A 412 7.48 18.87 -18.04
CA ASP A 412 8.25 19.54 -19.10
C ASP A 412 9.65 19.97 -18.61
N ILE A 413 9.79 20.42 -17.36
CA ILE A 413 11.11 20.68 -16.75
C ILE A 413 11.96 19.40 -16.75
N VAL A 414 11.39 18.29 -16.28
CA VAL A 414 12.14 17.04 -16.14
C VAL A 414 12.42 16.39 -17.52
N LYS A 415 11.50 16.53 -18.46
CA LYS A 415 11.69 16.14 -19.87
C LYS A 415 12.82 16.95 -20.51
N THR A 416 12.93 18.24 -20.18
CA THR A 416 14.09 19.05 -20.59
C THR A 416 15.39 18.49 -20.00
N ASP A 417 15.39 18.14 -18.70
CA ASP A 417 16.56 17.54 -18.06
C ASP A 417 16.99 16.24 -18.73
N TYR A 418 16.03 15.39 -19.15
CA TYR A 418 16.31 14.21 -19.96
C TYR A 418 17.09 14.57 -21.24
N PHE A 419 16.63 15.56 -22.00
CA PHE A 419 17.30 15.96 -23.25
C PHE A 419 18.68 16.56 -23.02
N ILE A 420 18.85 17.39 -21.99
CA ILE A 420 20.15 17.93 -21.60
C ILE A 420 21.12 16.78 -21.28
N ARG A 421 20.70 15.76 -20.52
CA ARG A 421 21.54 14.59 -20.20
C ARG A 421 21.90 13.74 -21.41
N ARG A 422 21.10 13.77 -22.47
CA ARG A 422 21.40 13.11 -23.76
C ARG A 422 22.28 13.97 -24.69
N GLY A 423 22.57 15.22 -24.34
CA GLY A 423 23.21 16.18 -25.24
C GLY A 423 22.29 16.69 -26.35
N ASN A 424 20.99 16.42 -26.28
CA ASN A 424 19.99 16.78 -27.29
C ASN A 424 19.37 18.15 -27.00
N TYR A 425 20.21 19.19 -26.86
CA TYR A 425 19.78 20.51 -26.37
C TYR A 425 18.61 21.13 -27.15
N ALA A 426 18.59 20.97 -28.48
CA ALA A 426 17.52 21.50 -29.34
C ALA A 426 16.14 20.93 -28.96
N GLN A 427 16.05 19.65 -28.61
CA GLN A 427 14.78 19.01 -28.20
C GLN A 427 14.31 19.47 -26.82
N GLY A 428 15.20 20.06 -26.00
CA GLY A 428 14.87 20.62 -24.69
C GLY A 428 14.28 22.03 -24.72
N ILE A 429 14.36 22.75 -25.84
CA ILE A 429 13.90 24.15 -25.93
C ILE A 429 12.38 24.25 -25.77
N GLU A 430 11.63 23.49 -26.55
CA GLU A 430 10.17 23.50 -26.51
C GLU A 430 9.61 23.20 -25.11
N PRO A 431 9.94 22.07 -24.45
CA PRO A 431 9.40 21.79 -23.12
C PRO A 431 9.86 22.81 -22.06
N SER A 432 11.08 23.34 -22.13
CA SER A 432 11.50 24.37 -21.16
C SER A 432 10.78 25.71 -21.37
N ALA A 433 10.49 26.09 -22.62
CA ALA A 433 9.68 27.27 -22.93
C ALA A 433 8.23 27.11 -22.45
N GLU A 434 7.61 25.94 -22.69
CA GLU A 434 6.26 25.64 -22.18
C GLU A 434 6.21 25.71 -20.65
N ALA A 435 7.18 25.09 -19.97
CA ALA A 435 7.29 25.16 -18.52
C ALA A 435 7.45 26.60 -18.01
N PHE A 436 8.27 27.40 -18.69
CA PHE A 436 8.49 28.81 -18.35
C PHE A 436 7.20 29.61 -18.47
N GLN A 437 6.46 29.45 -19.57
CA GLN A 437 5.19 30.15 -19.80
C GLN A 437 4.15 29.79 -18.72
N ILE A 438 3.97 28.51 -18.42
CA ILE A 438 3.03 28.08 -17.36
C ILE A 438 3.44 28.69 -16.01
N ALA A 439 4.73 28.66 -15.67
CA ALA A 439 5.24 29.23 -14.42
C ALA A 439 5.03 30.75 -14.34
N GLU A 440 5.16 31.45 -15.46
CA GLU A 440 4.94 32.89 -15.57
C GLU A 440 3.47 33.26 -15.39
N GLU A 441 2.56 32.59 -16.13
CA GLU A 441 1.11 32.80 -16.03
C GLU A 441 0.57 32.54 -14.61
N LYS A 442 1.18 31.60 -13.88
CA LYS A 442 0.81 31.26 -12.51
C LYS A 442 1.60 31.99 -11.43
N ALA A 443 2.52 32.89 -11.81
CA ALA A 443 3.42 33.61 -10.90
C ALA A 443 4.24 32.69 -9.97
N TRP A 444 4.65 31.51 -10.44
CA TRP A 444 5.46 30.56 -9.68
C TRP A 444 6.96 30.85 -9.83
N HIS A 445 7.48 31.77 -9.01
CA HIS A 445 8.86 32.25 -9.11
C HIS A 445 9.94 31.16 -9.10
N GLU A 446 9.87 30.17 -8.19
CA GLU A 446 10.88 29.09 -8.11
C GLU A 446 10.92 28.26 -9.39
N TYR A 447 9.75 27.87 -9.91
CA TYR A 447 9.66 27.07 -11.14
C TYR A 447 10.03 27.87 -12.38
N LYS A 448 9.68 29.16 -12.42
CA LYS A 448 10.05 30.07 -13.50
C LYS A 448 11.57 30.18 -13.60
N ASP A 449 12.26 30.31 -12.47
CA ASP A 449 13.71 30.37 -12.41
C ASP A 449 14.37 29.08 -12.88
N VAL A 450 13.83 27.92 -12.50
CA VAL A 450 14.33 26.60 -12.95
C VAL A 450 14.12 26.45 -14.46
N ALA A 451 12.91 26.71 -14.97
CA ALA A 451 12.60 26.58 -16.39
C ALA A 451 13.45 27.52 -17.25
N ARG A 452 13.66 28.76 -16.80
CA ARG A 452 14.54 29.73 -17.46
C ARG A 452 15.99 29.25 -17.52
N GLU A 453 16.50 28.69 -16.42
CA GLU A 453 17.87 28.17 -16.39
C GLU A 453 18.05 27.04 -17.40
N ARG A 454 17.09 26.10 -17.47
CA ARG A 454 17.13 24.99 -18.44
C ARG A 454 17.05 25.49 -19.87
N LEU A 455 16.20 26.48 -20.15
CA LEU A 455 16.09 27.10 -21.46
C LEU A 455 17.42 27.76 -21.87
N HIS A 456 18.06 28.50 -20.96
CA HIS A 456 19.38 29.08 -21.21
C HIS A 456 20.46 28.03 -21.46
N LEU A 457 20.46 26.92 -20.71
CA LEU A 457 21.39 25.81 -20.94
C LEU A 457 21.20 25.20 -22.34
N CYS A 458 19.95 24.98 -22.75
CA CYS A 458 19.65 24.46 -24.08
C CYS A 458 20.12 25.39 -25.19
N ILE A 459 19.85 26.70 -25.09
CA ILE A 459 20.27 27.68 -26.10
C ILE A 459 21.79 27.85 -26.12
N GLY A 460 22.42 28.03 -24.96
CA GLY A 460 23.85 28.34 -24.86
C GLY A 460 24.79 27.16 -25.16
N ARG A 461 24.28 25.93 -25.24
CA ARG A 461 25.04 24.74 -25.65
C ARG A 461 24.82 24.32 -27.10
N MET A 462 23.94 25.02 -27.82
CA MET A 462 23.79 24.87 -29.27
C MET A 462 24.80 25.72 -30.06
N THR A 463 25.26 26.81 -29.46
CA THR A 463 26.35 27.67 -29.94
C THR A 463 27.69 27.14 -29.47
#